data_AF-A0A1G6DIS1-F1
#
_entry.id   AF-A0A1G6DIS1-F1
#
_cell.length_a   1.000
_cell.length_b   1.000
_cell.length_c   1.000
_cell.angle_alpha   90.00
_cell.angle_beta   90.00
_cell.angle_gamma   90.00
#
_symmetry.space_group_name_H-M   'P 1'
#
loop_
_entity.id
_entity.type
_entity.pdbx_description
1 polymer ?
#
loop_
_entity_poly.entity_id
_entity_poly.type
_entity_poly.pdbx_seq_one_letter_code
_entity_poly.pdbx_strand_id
1 'polypeptide(L)'
;MYKLIVMLGVLSLSFFAVAEEKVSLWSEGGGAEAVCINESKMISHCFIVVGDVRIDISEVEASNLGKLGLRPKEAYSKVINIPSKWLKVAKNEYMVEITTHAWFEGQRYTVKEPAYVKDGKYYQR
;
A
#
# COMPACT_ATOMS: atom_id res chain seq x y z
N MET A 1 -38.17 31.59 43.74
CA MET A 1 -37.20 31.93 42.67
C MET A 1 -36.41 30.67 42.35
N TYR A 2 -36.69 30.00 41.22
CA TYR A 2 -35.97 28.78 40.80
C TYR A 2 -35.03 29.11 39.65
N LYS A 3 -33.72 28.88 39.84
CA LYS A 3 -32.69 29.02 38.80
C LYS A 3 -32.62 27.72 38.00
N LEU A 4 -32.96 27.77 36.72
CA LEU A 4 -32.68 26.71 35.76
C LEU A 4 -31.19 26.78 35.38
N ILE A 5 -30.43 25.72 35.62
CA ILE A 5 -29.07 25.56 35.11
C ILE A 5 -29.18 24.78 33.79
N VAL A 6 -28.89 25.44 32.68
CA VAL A 6 -28.78 24.80 31.36
C VAL A 6 -27.37 24.23 31.23
N MET A 7 -27.22 22.91 31.32
CA MET A 7 -25.97 22.23 30.94
C MET A 7 -25.85 22.24 29.41
N LEU A 8 -24.96 23.07 28.90
CA LEU A 8 -24.54 23.04 27.50
C LEU A 8 -23.54 21.89 27.33
N GLY A 9 -24.02 20.72 26.91
CA GLY A 9 -23.16 19.58 26.57
C GLY A 9 -22.39 19.88 25.29
N VAL A 10 -21.08 20.15 25.40
CA VAL A 10 -20.17 20.26 24.26
C VAL A 10 -19.93 18.85 23.72
N LEU A 11 -20.59 18.52 22.62
CA LEU A 11 -20.36 17.28 21.88
C LEU A 11 -19.06 17.43 21.08
N SER A 12 -17.94 16.96 21.63
CA SER A 12 -16.67 16.90 20.92
C SER A 12 -16.72 15.79 19.87
N LEU A 13 -17.01 16.15 18.61
CA LEU A 13 -16.83 15.27 17.46
C LEU A 13 -15.33 15.13 17.18
N SER A 14 -14.73 14.03 17.64
CA SER A 14 -13.38 13.63 17.25
C SER A 14 -13.40 13.22 15.78
N PHE A 15 -13.00 14.11 14.87
CA PHE A 15 -12.72 13.73 13.49
C PHE A 15 -11.47 12.84 13.48
N PHE A 16 -11.66 11.53 13.33
CA PHE A 16 -10.55 10.63 13.06
C PHE A 16 -10.06 10.88 11.62
N ALA A 17 -9.02 11.71 11.46
CA ALA A 17 -8.30 11.80 10.21
C ALA A 17 -7.66 10.43 9.92
N VAL A 18 -8.05 9.79 8.80
CA VAL A 18 -7.34 8.62 8.29
C VAL A 18 -6.02 9.13 7.73
N ALA A 19 -4.93 8.89 8.44
CA ALA A 19 -3.60 9.27 7.98
C ALA A 19 -3.19 8.37 6.81
N GLU A 20 -2.90 8.97 5.66
CA GLU A 20 -2.25 8.32 4.54
C GLU A 20 -0.85 7.85 4.97
N GLU A 21 -0.53 6.58 4.70
CA GLU A 21 0.79 6.00 4.99
C GLU A 21 1.57 5.80 3.70
N LYS A 22 2.54 6.69 3.45
CA LYS A 22 3.50 6.57 2.34
C LYS A 22 4.73 5.80 2.82
N VAL A 23 5.04 4.69 2.14
CA VAL A 23 6.24 3.88 2.40
C VAL A 23 7.08 3.81 1.12
N SER A 24 8.37 4.12 1.21
CA SER A 24 9.26 4.07 0.05
C SER A 24 10.58 3.36 0.32
N LEU A 25 11.18 2.86 -0.76
CA LEU A 25 12.43 2.11 -0.78
C LEU A 25 13.25 2.50 -2.01
N TRP A 26 14.40 3.12 -1.78
CA TRP A 26 15.35 3.48 -2.83
C TRP A 26 16.17 2.28 -3.30
N SER A 27 16.48 2.24 -4.60
CA SER A 27 17.36 1.23 -5.18
C SER A 27 18.80 1.42 -4.69
N GLU A 28 19.61 0.35 -4.71
CA GLU A 28 21.05 0.48 -4.50
C GLU A 28 21.62 1.47 -5.54
N GLY A 29 22.20 2.59 -5.07
CA GLY A 29 22.71 3.67 -5.92
C GLY A 29 21.75 4.83 -6.20
N GLY A 30 20.49 4.80 -5.72
CA GLY A 30 19.57 5.94 -5.76
C GLY A 30 18.98 6.28 -7.13
N GLY A 31 19.13 5.42 -8.14
CA GLY A 31 18.62 5.65 -9.50
C GLY A 31 17.13 5.37 -9.70
N ALA A 32 16.48 4.72 -8.73
CA ALA A 32 15.04 4.46 -8.74
C ALA A 32 14.47 4.41 -7.31
N GLU A 33 13.20 4.76 -7.17
CA GLU A 33 12.43 4.66 -5.93
C GLU A 33 11.21 3.77 -6.14
N ALA A 34 10.98 2.82 -5.23
CA ALA A 34 9.71 2.11 -5.15
C ALA A 34 8.89 2.72 -4.03
N VAL A 35 7.63 3.03 -4.28
CA VAL A 35 6.76 3.72 -3.32
C VAL A 35 5.38 3.10 -3.32
N CYS A 36 4.82 2.85 -2.13
CA CYS A 36 3.42 2.52 -1.96
C CYS A 36 2.75 3.58 -1.08
N ILE A 37 1.61 4.08 -1.53
CA ILE A 37 0.77 5.05 -0.84
C ILE A 37 -0.47 4.31 -0.37
N ASN A 38 -0.57 4.06 0.94
CA ASN A 38 -1.73 3.41 1.54
C ASN A 38 -2.71 4.49 2.02
N GLU A 39 -3.62 4.90 1.14
CA GLU A 39 -4.61 5.97 1.38
C GLU A 39 -5.65 5.59 2.43
N SER A 40 -5.98 4.30 2.51
CA SER A 40 -6.90 3.78 3.50
C SER A 40 -6.56 2.34 3.86
N LYS A 41 -7.38 1.72 4.71
CA LYS A 41 -7.23 0.30 5.05
C LYS A 41 -7.32 -0.63 3.83
N MET A 42 -7.91 -0.20 2.71
CA MET A 42 -8.18 -1.07 1.55
C MET A 42 -7.69 -0.50 0.23
N ILE A 43 -7.18 0.73 0.23
CA ILE A 43 -6.74 1.43 -0.99
C ILE A 43 -5.25 1.69 -0.85
N SER A 44 -4.50 1.14 -1.81
CA SER A 44 -3.05 1.25 -1.87
C SER A 44 -2.65 1.43 -3.33
N HIS A 45 -1.78 2.40 -3.59
CA HIS A 45 -1.24 2.68 -4.91
C HIS A 45 0.29 2.54 -4.88
N CYS A 46 0.84 1.65 -5.70
CA CYS A 46 2.27 1.36 -5.73
C CYS A 46 2.89 1.78 -7.07
N PHE A 47 4.09 2.34 -7.01
CA PHE A 47 4.81 2.86 -8.16
C PHE A 47 6.29 2.52 -8.10
N ILE A 48 6.90 2.42 -9.28
CA ILE A 48 8.33 2.56 -9.48
C ILE A 48 8.58 3.92 -10.14
N VAL A 49 9.43 4.74 -9.54
CA VAL A 49 9.80 6.07 -10.01
C VAL A 49 11.26 6.03 -10.48
N VAL A 50 11.50 6.45 -11.72
CA VAL A 50 12.82 6.50 -12.36
C VAL A 50 12.98 7.86 -13.04
N GLY A 51 13.80 8.75 -12.46
CA GLY A 51 13.82 10.16 -12.86
C GLY A 51 12.42 10.77 -12.73
N ASP A 52 11.90 11.33 -13.83
CA ASP A 52 10.56 11.92 -13.88
C ASP A 52 9.45 10.92 -14.28
N VAL A 53 9.82 9.66 -14.54
CA VAL A 53 8.86 8.63 -14.99
C VAL A 53 8.32 7.89 -13.78
N ARG A 54 6.98 7.88 -13.66
CA ARG A 54 6.24 7.10 -12.66
C ARG A 54 5.52 5.96 -13.34
N ILE A 55 5.79 4.74 -12.90
CA ILE A 55 5.26 3.50 -13.48
C ILE A 55 4.36 2.86 -12.44
N ASP A 56 3.07 2.73 -12.75
CA ASP A 56 2.09 2.10 -11.87
C ASP A 56 2.33 0.58 -11.82
N ILE A 57 2.44 0.05 -10.60
CA ILE A 57 2.59 -1.37 -10.32
C ILE A 57 1.54 -1.86 -9.32
N SER A 58 0.45 -1.10 -9.11
CA SER A 58 -0.58 -1.38 -8.08
C SER A 58 -1.28 -2.73 -8.27
N GLU A 59 -1.34 -3.23 -9.51
CA GLU A 59 -1.88 -4.57 -9.84
C GLU A 59 -1.15 -5.72 -9.12
N VAL A 60 0.08 -5.49 -8.62
CA VAL A 60 0.82 -6.45 -7.79
C VAL A 60 0.05 -6.88 -6.54
N GLU A 61 -0.81 -6.02 -5.98
CA GLU A 61 -1.66 -6.34 -4.84
C GLU A 61 -2.63 -7.47 -5.19
N ALA A 62 -3.25 -7.41 -6.36
CA ALA A 62 -4.18 -8.45 -6.83
C ALA A 62 -3.45 -9.79 -7.03
N SER A 63 -2.21 -9.76 -7.55
CA SER A 63 -1.37 -10.97 -7.63
C SER A 63 -1.09 -11.57 -6.26
N ASN A 64 -0.71 -10.73 -5.30
CA ASN A 64 -0.42 -11.12 -3.93
C ASN A 64 -1.66 -11.72 -3.23
N LEU A 65 -2.82 -11.06 -3.31
CA LEU A 65 -4.06 -11.58 -2.74
C LEU A 65 -4.51 -12.88 -3.46
N GLY A 66 -4.32 -12.97 -4.77
CA GLY A 66 -4.55 -14.18 -5.55
C GLY A 66 -3.72 -15.37 -5.05
N LYS A 67 -2.43 -15.15 -4.73
CA LYS A 67 -1.56 -16.15 -4.11
C LYS A 67 -2.01 -16.61 -2.73
N LEU A 68 -2.61 -15.72 -1.93
CA LEU A 68 -3.19 -16.12 -0.65
C LEU A 68 -4.39 -17.06 -0.87
N GLY A 69 -5.19 -16.82 -1.91
CA GLY A 69 -6.28 -17.71 -2.33
C GLY A 69 -7.40 -17.87 -1.30
N LEU A 70 -7.45 -17.03 -0.26
CA LEU A 70 -8.39 -17.19 0.84
C LEU A 70 -9.78 -16.66 0.46
N ARG A 71 -9.87 -15.40 0.02
CA ARG A 71 -11.11 -14.66 -0.22
C ARG A 71 -10.89 -13.51 -1.21
N PRO A 72 -11.97 -12.94 -1.79
CA PRO A 72 -11.87 -11.69 -2.54
C PRO A 72 -11.40 -10.53 -1.63
N LYS A 73 -10.83 -9.47 -2.23
CA LYS A 73 -10.21 -8.34 -1.52
C LYS A 73 -11.17 -7.71 -0.50
N GLU A 74 -12.45 -7.60 -0.82
CA GLU A 74 -13.47 -6.94 -0.02
C GLU A 74 -13.75 -7.66 1.31
N ALA A 75 -13.36 -8.93 1.43
CA ALA A 75 -13.51 -9.70 2.67
C ALA A 75 -12.42 -9.40 3.71
N TYR A 76 -11.32 -8.76 3.32
CA TYR A 76 -10.25 -8.37 4.23
C TYR A 76 -10.63 -7.08 4.94
N SER A 77 -10.26 -6.97 6.22
CA SER A 77 -10.50 -5.75 7.02
C SER A 77 -9.42 -4.68 6.80
N LYS A 78 -8.26 -5.09 6.30
CA LYS A 78 -7.12 -4.23 5.98
C LYS A 78 -6.21 -4.93 4.98
N VAL A 79 -5.69 -4.20 4.00
CA VAL A 79 -4.67 -4.59 3.04
C VAL A 79 -3.68 -3.43 2.92
N ILE A 80 -2.39 -3.70 3.17
CA ILE A 80 -1.30 -2.72 3.08
C ILE A 80 -0.18 -3.28 2.22
N ASN A 81 0.33 -2.46 1.31
CA ASN A 81 1.49 -2.82 0.48
C ASN A 81 2.72 -2.01 0.87
N ILE A 82 3.86 -2.69 0.86
CA ILE A 82 5.15 -2.13 1.24
C ILE A 82 6.20 -2.62 0.24
N PRO A 83 7.00 -1.73 -0.37
CA PRO A 83 8.17 -2.17 -1.11
C PRO A 83 9.21 -2.72 -0.12
N SER A 84 9.58 -3.99 -0.27
CA SER A 84 10.43 -4.68 0.73
C SER A 84 11.87 -4.91 0.26
N LYS A 85 12.10 -5.09 -1.04
CA LYS A 85 13.44 -5.41 -1.56
C LYS A 85 13.59 -5.14 -3.04
N TRP A 86 14.68 -4.51 -3.44
CA TRP A 86 15.11 -4.47 -4.85
C TRP A 86 15.77 -5.79 -5.27
N LEU A 87 15.37 -6.32 -6.42
CA LEU A 87 15.91 -7.55 -7.00
C LEU A 87 16.81 -7.22 -8.19
N LYS A 88 17.92 -7.95 -8.31
CA LYS A 88 18.87 -7.76 -9.41
C LYS A 88 18.24 -8.23 -10.73
N VAL A 89 18.36 -7.40 -11.75
CA VAL A 89 17.87 -7.64 -13.12
C VAL A 89 18.85 -7.09 -14.15
N ALA A 90 18.56 -7.24 -15.44
CA ALA A 90 19.38 -6.68 -16.50
C ALA A 90 19.34 -5.14 -16.50
N LYS A 91 20.26 -4.53 -17.26
CA LYS A 91 20.30 -3.06 -17.41
C LYS A 91 18.99 -2.54 -18.00
N ASN A 92 18.51 -1.40 -17.50
CA ASN A 92 17.24 -0.75 -17.88
C ASN A 92 15.97 -1.56 -17.53
N GLU A 93 16.11 -2.57 -16.68
CA GLU A 93 15.00 -3.28 -16.09
C GLU A 93 14.96 -2.97 -14.59
N TYR A 94 13.77 -3.03 -14.01
CA TYR A 94 13.54 -2.74 -12.60
C TYR A 94 12.70 -3.86 -12.01
N MET A 95 13.10 -4.36 -10.85
CA MET A 95 12.32 -5.37 -10.15
C MET A 95 12.35 -5.09 -8.66
N VAL A 96 11.18 -4.95 -8.06
CA VAL A 96 11.03 -4.73 -6.63
C VAL A 96 10.04 -5.75 -6.07
N GLU A 97 10.40 -6.38 -4.96
CA GLU A 97 9.48 -7.19 -4.17
C GLU A 97 8.51 -6.27 -3.43
N ILE A 98 7.21 -6.49 -3.65
CA ILE A 98 6.14 -5.85 -2.88
C ILE A 98 5.60 -6.86 -1.88
N THR A 99 5.68 -6.51 -0.61
CA THR A 99 5.07 -7.26 0.49
C THR A 99 3.66 -6.72 0.72
N THR A 100 2.66 -7.60 0.65
CA THR A 100 1.28 -7.31 1.04
C THR A 100 1.00 -7.92 2.41
N HIS A 101 0.52 -7.10 3.33
CA HIS A 101 -0.08 -7.54 4.58
C HIS A 101 -1.60 -7.46 4.47
N ALA A 102 -2.29 -8.58 4.67
CA ALA A 102 -3.74 -8.67 4.57
C ALA A 102 -4.34 -9.22 5.88
N TRP A 103 -5.37 -8.57 6.43
CA TRP A 103 -6.01 -8.99 7.67
C TRP A 103 -7.37 -9.62 7.39
N PHE A 104 -7.51 -10.90 7.69
CA PHE A 104 -8.73 -11.68 7.51
C PHE A 104 -9.05 -12.42 8.81
N GLU A 105 -10.29 -12.32 9.29
CA GLU A 105 -10.77 -12.97 10.53
C GLU A 105 -9.86 -12.70 11.75
N GLY A 106 -9.33 -11.48 11.87
CA GLY A 106 -8.45 -11.09 12.97
C GLY A 106 -6.99 -11.55 12.85
N GLN A 107 -6.67 -12.36 11.84
CA GLN A 107 -5.30 -12.82 11.56
C GLN A 107 -4.65 -11.99 10.45
N ARG A 108 -3.35 -11.69 10.62
CA ARG A 108 -2.52 -11.06 9.59
C ARG A 108 -1.82 -12.11 8.74
N TYR A 109 -2.03 -12.04 7.44
CA TYR A 109 -1.34 -12.80 6.42
C TYR A 109 -0.30 -11.92 5.74
N THR A 110 0.80 -12.52 5.29
CA THR A 110 1.88 -11.82 4.59
C THR A 110 2.23 -12.60 3.34
N VAL A 111 2.27 -11.91 2.21
CA VAL A 111 2.59 -12.48 0.90
C VAL A 111 3.46 -11.49 0.13
N LYS A 112 4.23 -12.01 -0.82
CA LYS A 112 5.25 -11.27 -1.56
C LYS A 112 5.18 -11.59 -3.04
N GLU A 113 5.30 -10.55 -3.86
CA GLU A 113 5.34 -10.66 -5.32
C GLU A 113 6.39 -9.69 -5.87
N PRO A 114 7.28 -10.15 -6.76
CA PRO A 114 8.09 -9.25 -7.58
C PRO A 114 7.22 -8.45 -8.56
N ALA A 115 7.25 -7.13 -8.45
CA ALA A 115 6.80 -6.24 -9.51
C ALA A 115 7.95 -6.02 -10.50
N TYR A 116 7.78 -6.48 -11.74
CA TYR A 116 8.78 -6.37 -12.80
C TYR A 116 8.41 -5.28 -13.80
N VAL A 117 9.36 -4.41 -14.09
CA VAL A 117 9.23 -3.31 -15.04
C VAL A 117 10.35 -3.40 -16.06
N LYS A 118 9.97 -3.30 -17.34
CA LYS A 118 10.89 -3.29 -18.47
C LYS A 118 10.40 -2.30 -19.52
N ASP A 119 11.31 -1.53 -20.09
CA ASP A 119 10.98 -0.53 -21.13
C ASP A 119 9.84 0.42 -20.69
N GLY A 120 9.82 0.80 -19.42
CA GLY A 120 8.81 1.69 -18.83
C GLY A 120 7.43 1.05 -18.59
N LYS A 121 7.29 -0.27 -18.79
CA LYS A 121 6.02 -0.99 -18.62
C LYS A 121 6.11 -2.00 -17.49
N TYR A 122 5.04 -2.09 -16.70
CA TYR A 122 4.84 -3.16 -15.73
C TYR A 122 4.45 -4.47 -16.43
N TYR A 123 5.05 -5.57 -15.99
CA TYR A 123 4.74 -6.92 -16.45
C TYR A 123 4.34 -7.76 -15.25
N GLN A 124 3.06 -8.09 -15.19
CA GLN A 124 2.53 -9.08 -14.27
C GLN A 124 2.95 -10.48 -14.74
N ARG A 125 3.39 -11.34 -13.81
CA ARG A 125 3.74 -12.73 -14.08
C ARG A 125 2.55 -13.66 -13.92
#